data_AF-A0A6G2V507-F1
#
_entry.id   AF-A0A6G2V507-F1
#
_cell.length_a   1.000
_cell.length_b   1.000
_cell.length_c   1.000
_cell.angle_alpha   90.00
_cell.angle_beta   90.00
_cell.angle_gamma   90.00
#
_symmetry.space_group_name_H-M   'P 1'
#
loop_
_entity.id
_entity.type
_entity.pdbx_description
1 polymer ?
#
loop_
_entity_poly.entity_id
_entity_poly.type
_entity_poly.pdbx_seq_one_letter_code
_entity_poly.pdbx_strand_id
1 'polypeptide(L)'
;MSIYENVEQKGYFAGAGRQAATQVALPLLGTYFSRGFREKLREAEGGVDGSSKEGPPSGLEQAVAGLRFRVALSAGEKLVDILESVRDRPNFRYSVKRRESVGVLAGKLDVNRWVARGWEVRSPETYPVLRVERSSRTPENLLAAYSLLWMILEIEDSYIRSGAPPKSSEGKAATDLLERLDYLMGSSHFSDHQKELRQIGTHEWAQDVLEEVESRLSAGRVGSRETYESLVDWIRRTMSSSPVLRAGEIEWLFYDSSFDTTLFELWCLIAVGDTVSQMLCQDRQIPDMRTSSKAPSYRWIVGDSEIVLHFQYDLANTAIGGEVTWERKGGKLGGRPDLTAVISPVTPMASPSKHGSVIYIDPKLRKRDGVPTEEVYKLLGYFSNSGVGTEGLGAILFYTPHRDPQPIYDFTSTQGGRVLAIGLDPERPNENRAGLEVLASLIVQQAHQAEVS
;
A
#
# COMPACT_ATOMS: atom_id res chain seq x y z
N MET A 1 -30.22 32.74 0.58
CA MET A 1 -30.78 31.38 0.39
C MET A 1 -30.08 30.79 -0.82
N SER A 2 -28.99 30.06 -0.60
CA SER A 2 -28.22 29.35 -1.65
C SER A 2 -28.20 27.88 -1.23
N ILE A 3 -28.90 27.05 -1.99
CA ILE A 3 -29.18 25.64 -1.74
C ILE A 3 -28.45 24.85 -2.83
N TYR A 4 -27.13 24.76 -2.77
CA TYR A 4 -26.23 23.91 -3.58
C TYR A 4 -24.84 24.08 -2.91
N GLU A 5 -24.06 23.10 -2.44
CA GLU A 5 -24.06 21.64 -2.49
C GLU A 5 -23.30 21.16 -1.25
N ASN A 6 -23.98 20.50 -0.31
CA ASN A 6 -23.34 19.71 0.73
C ASN A 6 -23.17 18.30 0.14
N VAL A 7 -22.15 18.11 -0.71
CA VAL A 7 -21.75 16.76 -1.10
C VAL A 7 -21.09 16.15 0.12
N GLU A 8 -21.85 15.37 0.89
CA GLU A 8 -21.30 14.39 1.83
C GLU A 8 -20.19 13.63 1.10
N GLN A 9 -18.93 13.88 1.45
CA GLN A 9 -17.80 13.06 0.99
C GLN A 9 -17.93 11.68 1.66
N LYS A 10 -18.77 10.82 1.08
CA LYS A 10 -18.92 9.42 1.50
C LYS A 10 -17.65 8.64 1.16
N GLY A 11 -17.17 7.84 2.10
CA GLY A 11 -16.28 6.71 1.80
C GLY A 11 -14.79 7.03 1.61
N TYR A 12 -14.29 8.16 2.10
CA TYR A 12 -12.85 8.47 2.04
C TYR A 12 -12.29 9.04 3.34
N PHE A 13 -11.08 8.61 3.68
CA PHE A 13 -10.28 9.24 4.72
C PHE A 13 -9.89 10.68 4.37
N ALA A 14 -9.65 11.51 5.38
CA ALA A 14 -8.78 12.69 5.19
C ALA A 14 -7.33 12.20 4.96
N GLY A 15 -6.51 12.97 4.23
CA GLY A 15 -5.15 12.52 3.87
C GLY A 15 -4.29 12.11 5.06
N ALA A 16 -4.31 12.90 6.14
CA ALA A 16 -3.58 12.60 7.38
C ALA A 16 -4.15 11.37 8.11
N GLY A 17 -5.49 11.27 8.21
CA GLY A 17 -6.16 10.08 8.76
C GLY A 17 -5.84 8.80 7.99
N ARG A 18 -5.77 8.86 6.65
CA ARG A 18 -5.37 7.71 5.81
C ARG A 18 -3.95 7.28 6.14
N GLN A 19 -3.01 8.22 6.19
CA GLN A 19 -1.62 7.93 6.50
C GLN A 19 -1.46 7.28 7.88
N ALA A 20 -2.11 7.84 8.90
CA ALA A 20 -2.07 7.28 10.25
C ALA A 20 -2.68 5.87 10.31
N ALA A 21 -3.82 5.66 9.64
CA ALA A 21 -4.44 4.34 9.54
C ALA A 21 -3.53 3.32 8.84
N THR A 22 -2.91 3.70 7.71
CA THR A 22 -1.98 2.84 6.97
C THR A 22 -0.77 2.46 7.81
N GLN A 23 -0.17 3.39 8.56
CA GLN A 23 0.99 3.10 9.40
C GLN A 23 0.68 2.05 10.47
N VAL A 24 -0.49 2.13 11.10
CA VAL A 24 -0.93 1.17 12.12
C VAL A 24 -1.34 -0.16 11.49
N ALA A 25 -2.10 -0.12 10.39
CA ALA A 25 -2.65 -1.31 9.73
C ALA A 25 -1.65 -2.03 8.81
N LEU A 26 -0.45 -1.48 8.61
CA LEU A 26 0.54 -1.99 7.67
C LEU A 26 0.78 -3.51 7.77
N PRO A 27 0.95 -4.11 8.97
CA PRO A 27 1.16 -5.56 9.10
C PRO A 27 -0.02 -6.40 8.59
N LEU A 28 -1.25 -5.88 8.71
CA LEU A 28 -2.47 -6.57 8.28
C LEU A 28 -2.78 -6.32 6.80
N LEU A 29 -2.48 -5.13 6.28
CA LEU A 29 -2.78 -4.79 4.88
C LEU A 29 -2.08 -5.75 3.92
N GLY A 30 -0.79 -6.02 4.12
CA GLY A 30 -0.07 -6.91 3.22
C GLY A 30 -0.52 -8.37 3.31
N THR A 31 -0.88 -8.87 4.50
CA THR A 31 -1.41 -10.24 4.68
C THR A 31 -2.86 -10.40 4.21
N TYR A 32 -3.66 -9.33 4.31
CA TYR A 32 -5.04 -9.31 3.83
C TYR A 32 -5.11 -9.29 2.30
N PHE A 33 -4.36 -8.38 1.66
CA PHE A 33 -4.37 -8.27 0.20
C PHE A 33 -3.59 -9.39 -0.51
N SER A 34 -2.63 -10.05 0.17
CA SER A 34 -1.96 -11.24 -0.40
C SER A 34 -2.90 -12.44 -0.58
N ARG A 35 -4.07 -12.44 0.08
CA ARG A 35 -5.06 -13.53 0.04
C ARG A 35 -5.90 -13.56 -1.26
N GLY A 36 -5.67 -12.63 -2.19
CA GLY A 36 -6.39 -12.57 -3.47
C GLY A 36 -7.88 -12.24 -3.29
N PHE A 37 -8.19 -11.22 -2.49
CA PHE A 37 -9.57 -10.89 -2.15
C PHE A 37 -10.38 -10.42 -3.37
N ARG A 38 -11.55 -11.06 -3.52
CA ARG A 38 -12.50 -10.99 -4.63
C ARG A 38 -13.56 -9.90 -4.42
N GLU A 39 -13.16 -8.68 -4.11
CA GLU A 39 -14.02 -7.54 -4.41
C GLU A 39 -13.68 -7.07 -5.83
N LYS A 40 -14.72 -6.82 -6.62
CA LYS A 40 -14.67 -6.73 -8.08
C LYS A 40 -13.80 -5.56 -8.58
N LEU A 41 -12.47 -5.74 -8.61
CA LEU A 41 -11.70 -5.31 -9.76
C LEU A 41 -12.33 -6.05 -10.95
N ARG A 42 -12.97 -5.31 -11.87
CA ARG A 42 -13.71 -5.91 -12.99
C ARG A 42 -12.86 -6.99 -13.67
N GLU A 43 -13.41 -8.20 -13.67
CA GLU A 43 -12.83 -9.41 -14.23
C GLU A 43 -12.59 -9.28 -15.73
N ALA A 44 -11.43 -9.77 -16.18
CA ALA A 44 -11.37 -10.57 -17.40
C ALA A 44 -10.81 -11.93 -16.99
N GLU A 45 -11.56 -12.98 -17.30
CA GLU A 45 -11.37 -14.37 -16.87
C GLU A 45 -9.96 -14.92 -17.17
N GLY A 46 -9.42 -15.74 -16.25
CA GLY A 46 -8.19 -16.48 -16.58
C GLY A 46 -7.49 -17.24 -15.44
N GLY A 47 -8.13 -18.30 -14.94
CA GLY A 47 -7.51 -19.62 -14.70
C GLY A 47 -6.29 -19.75 -13.77
N VAL A 48 -6.52 -20.54 -12.71
CA VAL A 48 -5.55 -21.32 -11.91
C VAL A 48 -4.45 -21.94 -12.77
N ASP A 49 -3.17 -21.75 -12.40
CA ASP A 49 -2.18 -22.82 -12.19
C ASP A 49 -0.78 -22.27 -11.82
N GLY A 50 0.02 -23.09 -11.13
CA GLY A 50 1.48 -23.11 -11.34
C GLY A 50 2.40 -22.58 -10.24
N SER A 51 2.78 -23.49 -9.34
CA SER A 51 4.06 -23.63 -8.64
C SER A 51 5.20 -22.63 -8.91
N SER A 52 5.83 -22.16 -7.82
CA SER A 52 7.28 -21.94 -7.76
C SER A 52 7.82 -22.40 -6.41
N LYS A 53 8.81 -23.28 -6.47
CA LYS A 53 9.60 -23.81 -5.36
C LYS A 53 10.58 -22.73 -4.92
N GLU A 54 10.40 -22.22 -3.71
CA GLU A 54 11.42 -21.84 -2.72
C GLU A 54 10.63 -21.45 -1.46
N GLY A 55 11.13 -21.82 -0.28
CA GLY A 55 10.37 -21.70 0.97
C GLY A 55 9.80 -20.28 1.13
N PRO A 56 8.52 -20.12 1.50
CA PRO A 56 7.88 -18.81 1.48
C PRO A 56 8.62 -17.88 2.45
N PRO A 57 8.92 -16.63 2.05
CA PRO A 57 9.33 -15.60 3.00
C PRO A 57 8.28 -15.51 4.11
N SER A 58 8.69 -15.07 5.29
CA SER A 58 7.75 -14.91 6.40
C SER A 58 6.58 -14.00 5.95
N GLY A 59 5.38 -14.20 6.52
CA GLY A 59 4.19 -13.47 6.07
C GLY A 59 4.33 -11.95 6.10
N LEU A 60 5.15 -11.44 7.02
CA LEU A 60 5.49 -10.03 7.14
C LEU A 60 6.43 -9.56 6.02
N GLU A 61 7.43 -10.37 5.65
CA GLU A 61 8.35 -10.04 4.55
C GLU A 61 7.62 -10.01 3.20
N GLN A 62 6.71 -10.96 2.96
CA GLN A 62 5.88 -10.97 1.77
C GLN A 62 4.92 -9.76 1.72
N ALA A 63 4.34 -9.40 2.88
CA ALA A 63 3.49 -8.22 3.03
C ALA A 63 4.24 -6.91 2.75
N VAL A 64 5.44 -6.76 3.31
CA VAL A 64 6.32 -5.60 3.08
C VAL A 64 6.77 -5.56 1.62
N ALA A 65 7.10 -6.70 1.03
CA ALA A 65 7.46 -6.79 -0.39
C ALA A 65 6.28 -6.40 -1.30
N GLY A 66 5.05 -6.82 -0.98
CA GLY A 66 3.86 -6.41 -1.72
C GLY A 66 3.57 -4.91 -1.64
N LEU A 67 3.84 -4.28 -0.49
CA LEU A 67 3.74 -2.81 -0.38
C LEU A 67 4.84 -2.12 -1.19
N ARG A 68 6.09 -2.58 -1.07
CA ARG A 68 7.23 -2.08 -1.84
C ARG A 68 6.98 -2.18 -3.34
N PHE A 69 6.47 -3.32 -3.79
CA PHE A 69 6.12 -3.57 -5.18
C PHE A 69 5.11 -2.54 -5.71
N ARG A 70 4.03 -2.26 -4.96
CA ARG A 70 3.03 -1.25 -5.35
C ARG A 70 3.59 0.17 -5.38
N VAL A 71 4.46 0.51 -4.42
CA VAL A 71 5.17 1.79 -4.40
C VAL A 71 6.12 1.90 -5.59
N ALA A 72 6.83 0.81 -5.92
CA ALA A 72 7.73 0.74 -7.06
C ALA A 72 7.00 0.92 -8.39
N LEU A 73 5.83 0.28 -8.58
CA LEU A 73 4.99 0.49 -9.77
C LEU A 73 4.58 1.97 -9.92
N SER A 74 4.12 2.59 -8.84
CA SER A 74 3.68 3.99 -8.85
C SER A 74 4.84 4.97 -9.07
N ALA A 75 5.99 4.71 -8.45
CA ALA A 75 7.18 5.53 -8.60
C ALA A 75 7.82 5.36 -9.99
N GLY A 76 7.73 4.14 -10.55
CA GLY A 76 8.21 3.79 -11.87
C GLY A 76 7.45 4.48 -12.98
N GLU A 77 6.12 4.58 -12.90
CA GLU A 77 5.32 5.36 -13.87
C GLU A 77 5.77 6.83 -13.94
N LYS A 78 5.93 7.49 -12.79
CA LYS A 78 6.45 8.87 -12.76
C LYS A 78 7.88 8.97 -13.27
N LEU A 79 8.71 7.97 -12.99
CA LEU A 79 10.07 7.93 -13.49
C LEU A 79 10.07 7.81 -15.02
N VAL A 80 9.17 7.02 -15.61
CA VAL A 80 9.03 6.91 -17.06
C VAL A 80 8.76 8.28 -17.69
N ASP A 81 7.84 9.07 -17.15
CA ASP A 81 7.54 10.41 -17.67
C ASP A 81 8.79 11.34 -17.65
N ILE A 82 9.56 11.28 -16.56
CA ILE A 82 10.82 12.02 -16.42
C ILE A 82 11.84 11.52 -17.45
N LEU A 83 11.99 10.21 -17.60
CA LEU A 83 12.99 9.59 -18.47
C LEU A 83 12.64 9.75 -19.96
N GLU A 84 11.37 9.76 -20.33
CA GLU A 84 10.91 10.12 -21.67
C GLU A 84 11.27 11.58 -21.99
N SER A 85 11.09 12.49 -21.03
CA SER A 85 11.52 13.87 -21.16
C SER A 85 13.05 13.99 -21.32
N VAL A 86 13.83 13.17 -20.61
CA VAL A 86 15.30 13.09 -20.76
C VAL A 86 15.66 12.54 -22.14
N ARG A 87 14.98 11.49 -22.61
CA ARG A 87 15.21 10.87 -23.92
C ARG A 87 14.95 11.87 -25.05
N ASP A 88 13.91 12.68 -24.93
CA ASP A 88 13.52 13.65 -25.96
C ASP A 88 14.45 14.87 -25.98
N ARG A 89 15.07 15.21 -24.84
CA ARG A 89 16.01 16.33 -24.72
C ARG A 89 17.29 15.96 -23.95
N PRO A 90 18.13 15.03 -24.45
CA PRO A 90 19.29 14.57 -23.72
C PRO A 90 20.37 15.64 -23.65
N ASN A 91 21.16 15.61 -22.59
CA ASN A 91 22.38 16.40 -22.51
C ASN A 91 23.50 15.74 -23.31
N PHE A 92 24.38 16.55 -23.90
CA PHE A 92 25.49 16.03 -24.70
C PHE A 92 26.78 16.80 -24.46
N ARG A 93 27.88 16.07 -24.54
CA ARG A 93 29.22 16.65 -24.58
C ARG A 93 29.75 16.61 -26.00
N TYR A 94 30.21 17.76 -26.48
CA TYR A 94 30.92 17.85 -27.75
C TYR A 94 32.41 17.64 -27.49
N SER A 95 33.02 16.71 -28.21
CA SER A 95 34.46 16.47 -28.16
C SER A 95 35.03 16.47 -29.57
N VAL A 96 36.21 17.06 -29.73
CA VAL A 96 36.91 17.06 -31.02
C VAL A 96 37.75 15.79 -31.08
N LYS A 97 37.40 14.85 -31.96
CA LYS A 97 38.24 13.68 -32.22
C LYS A 97 39.00 13.84 -33.52
N ARG A 98 40.26 13.40 -33.49
CA ARG A 98 41.11 13.28 -34.66
C ARG A 98 40.81 11.94 -35.33
N ARG A 99 40.52 11.96 -36.63
CA ARG A 99 40.34 10.75 -37.46
C ARG A 99 41.09 10.89 -38.78
N GLU A 100 41.31 9.77 -39.45
CA GLU A 100 41.78 9.76 -40.83
C GLU A 100 40.56 9.61 -41.74
N SER A 101 40.45 10.47 -42.75
CA SER A 101 39.45 10.39 -43.80
C SER A 101 40.11 9.82 -45.06
N VAL A 102 39.61 8.70 -45.58
CA VAL A 102 40.23 8.00 -46.71
C VAL A 102 39.54 8.41 -48.01
N GLY A 103 40.31 8.82 -49.02
CA GLY A 103 39.85 9.14 -50.38
C GLY A 103 39.07 10.46 -50.53
N VAL A 104 38.44 10.97 -49.48
CA VAL A 104 37.67 12.23 -49.49
C VAL A 104 37.93 13.01 -48.21
N LEU A 105 38.00 14.34 -48.27
CA LEU A 105 38.09 15.21 -47.10
C LEU A 105 36.70 15.42 -46.47
N ALA A 106 36.34 14.59 -45.48
CA ALA A 106 35.07 14.70 -44.75
C ALA A 106 35.27 15.31 -43.35
N GLY A 107 35.36 16.64 -43.27
CA GLY A 107 35.50 17.39 -42.01
C GLY A 107 36.52 18.53 -42.06
N LYS A 108 36.88 19.09 -40.91
CA LYS A 108 37.90 20.14 -40.82
C LYS A 108 39.29 19.51 -40.84
N LEU A 109 40.14 19.86 -41.79
CA LEU A 109 41.51 19.33 -41.87
C LEU A 109 42.35 19.73 -40.64
N ASP A 110 43.07 18.77 -40.05
CA ASP A 110 44.12 19.04 -39.06
C ASP A 110 45.39 19.46 -39.81
N VAL A 111 45.48 20.76 -40.11
CA VAL A 111 46.54 21.34 -40.95
C VAL A 111 47.93 21.03 -40.39
N ASN A 112 48.11 21.07 -39.08
CA ASN A 112 49.41 20.82 -38.44
C ASN A 112 49.87 19.39 -38.70
N ARG A 113 48.96 18.41 -38.56
CA ARG A 113 49.29 17.00 -38.80
C ARG A 113 49.44 16.67 -40.28
N TRP A 114 48.67 17.34 -41.13
CA TRP A 114 48.80 17.21 -42.58
C TRP A 114 50.15 17.71 -43.08
N VAL A 115 50.56 18.91 -42.66
CA VAL A 115 51.87 19.50 -43.02
C VAL A 115 53.02 18.66 -42.45
N ALA A 116 52.89 18.16 -41.22
CA ALA A 116 53.92 17.32 -40.59
C ALA A 116 54.14 15.96 -41.27
N ARG A 117 53.16 15.45 -42.03
CA ARG A 117 53.32 14.20 -42.81
C ARG A 117 54.19 14.37 -44.06
N GLY A 118 54.44 15.61 -44.50
CA GLY A 118 55.20 15.87 -45.73
C GLY A 118 54.50 15.33 -46.99
N TRP A 119 55.25 15.21 -48.08
CA TRP A 119 54.78 14.75 -49.39
C TRP A 119 54.70 13.21 -49.51
N GLU A 120 54.23 12.55 -48.45
CA GLU A 120 54.14 11.09 -48.43
C GLU A 120 52.92 10.63 -49.25
N VAL A 121 53.15 10.20 -50.50
CA VAL A 121 52.09 9.73 -51.40
C VAL A 121 51.61 8.35 -50.96
N ARG A 122 50.48 8.31 -50.26
CA ARG A 122 49.78 7.07 -49.88
C ARG A 122 48.53 6.92 -50.75
N SER A 123 48.32 5.74 -51.31
CA SER A 123 47.11 5.38 -52.07
C SER A 123 46.35 4.27 -51.36
N PRO A 124 45.06 4.45 -51.02
CA PRO A 124 44.28 5.68 -51.19
C PRO A 124 44.76 6.83 -50.28
N GLU A 125 44.52 8.08 -50.69
CA GLU A 125 44.90 9.27 -49.92
C GLU A 125 44.20 9.29 -48.55
N THR A 126 44.92 9.71 -47.50
CA THR A 126 44.39 9.74 -46.13
C THR A 126 44.59 11.11 -45.50
N TYR A 127 43.48 11.79 -45.19
CA TYR A 127 43.45 13.15 -44.66
C TYR A 127 43.23 13.14 -43.14
N PRO A 128 44.13 13.70 -42.32
CA PRO A 128 43.89 13.86 -40.90
C PRO A 128 42.84 14.95 -40.69
N VAL A 129 41.66 14.58 -40.18
CA VAL A 129 40.53 15.49 -39.95
C VAL A 129 40.17 15.57 -38.48
N LEU A 130 39.75 16.76 -38.07
CA LEU A 130 39.08 17.06 -36.81
C LEU A 130 37.58 16.95 -37.05
N ARG A 131 36.95 15.98 -36.39
CA ARG A 131 35.49 15.82 -36.39
C ARG A 131 34.97 16.10 -34.99
N VAL A 132 33.97 16.98 -34.90
CA VAL A 132 33.22 17.17 -33.66
C VAL A 132 32.30 15.97 -33.52
N GLU A 133 32.54 15.16 -32.50
CA GLU A 133 31.67 14.05 -32.12
C GLU A 133 30.82 14.47 -30.93
N ARG A 134 29.51 14.22 -31.05
CA ARG A 134 28.54 14.37 -29.98
C ARG A 134 28.52 13.09 -29.18
N SER A 135 28.72 13.18 -27.86
CA SER A 135 28.63 12.04 -26.94
C SER A 135 27.51 12.26 -25.93
N SER A 136 26.68 11.23 -25.77
CA SER A 136 25.67 11.05 -24.72
C SER A 136 26.30 10.68 -23.37
N ARG A 137 27.62 10.48 -23.31
CA ARG A 137 28.33 10.12 -22.07
C ARG A 137 28.52 11.34 -21.19
N THR A 138 27.46 11.68 -20.47
CA THR A 138 27.45 12.75 -19.47
C THR A 138 26.98 12.20 -18.12
N PRO A 139 27.40 12.82 -17.00
CA PRO A 139 26.95 12.40 -15.67
C PRO A 139 25.43 12.42 -15.53
N GLU A 140 24.75 13.36 -16.20
CA GLU A 140 23.29 13.48 -16.11
C GLU A 140 22.56 12.32 -16.82
N ASN A 141 23.06 11.87 -17.98
CA ASN A 141 22.51 10.71 -18.68
C ASN A 141 22.86 9.39 -17.98
N LEU A 142 24.03 9.35 -17.33
CA LEU A 142 24.46 8.21 -16.52
C LEU A 142 23.56 8.06 -15.29
N LEU A 143 23.23 9.16 -14.61
CA LEU A 143 22.28 9.19 -13.50
C LEU A 143 20.86 8.74 -13.93
N ALA A 144 20.41 9.18 -15.11
CA ALA A 144 19.14 8.72 -15.69
C ALA A 144 19.16 7.21 -15.96
N ALA A 145 20.21 6.70 -16.60
CA ALA A 145 20.35 5.27 -16.88
C ALA A 145 20.46 4.43 -15.59
N TYR A 146 21.11 4.97 -14.54
CA TYR A 146 21.14 4.37 -13.22
C TYR A 146 19.74 4.27 -12.59
N SER A 147 18.96 5.36 -12.60
CA SER A 147 17.61 5.37 -12.03
C SER A 147 16.68 4.35 -12.70
N LEU A 148 16.83 4.18 -14.01
CA LEU A 148 16.10 3.21 -14.80
C LEU A 148 16.48 1.78 -14.38
N LEU A 149 17.77 1.47 -14.30
CA LEU A 149 18.25 0.15 -13.87
C LEU A 149 17.81 -0.17 -12.44
N TRP A 150 17.93 0.81 -11.54
CA TRP A 150 17.49 0.65 -10.15
C TRP A 150 16.00 0.31 -10.06
N MET A 151 15.16 1.00 -10.84
CA MET A 151 13.72 0.74 -10.85
C MET A 151 13.38 -0.65 -11.40
N ILE A 152 14.05 -1.09 -12.47
CA ILE A 152 13.88 -2.46 -12.99
C ILE A 152 14.17 -3.47 -11.88
N LEU A 153 15.32 -3.35 -11.22
CA LEU A 153 15.73 -4.28 -10.16
C LEU A 153 14.78 -4.24 -8.96
N GLU A 154 14.31 -3.06 -8.55
CA GLU A 154 13.36 -2.92 -7.43
C GLU A 154 12.02 -3.56 -7.78
N ILE A 155 11.49 -3.35 -9.00
CA ILE A 155 10.24 -3.98 -9.44
C ILE A 155 10.40 -5.50 -9.51
N GLU A 156 11.48 -6.02 -10.08
CA GLU A 156 11.73 -7.45 -10.19
C GLU A 156 11.87 -8.12 -8.81
N ASP A 157 12.70 -7.57 -7.91
CA ASP A 157 12.92 -8.12 -6.56
C ASP A 157 11.62 -8.07 -5.73
N SER A 158 10.94 -6.92 -5.71
CA SER A 158 9.70 -6.76 -4.95
C SER A 158 8.55 -7.60 -5.52
N TYR A 159 8.47 -7.76 -6.85
CA TYR A 159 7.50 -8.63 -7.50
C TYR A 159 7.69 -10.10 -7.09
N ILE A 160 8.91 -10.63 -7.22
CA ILE A 160 9.24 -12.01 -6.83
C ILE A 160 8.91 -12.24 -5.35
N ARG A 161 9.34 -11.33 -4.47
CA ARG A 161 9.13 -11.45 -3.02
C ARG A 161 7.68 -11.26 -2.57
N SER A 162 6.89 -10.48 -3.31
CA SER A 162 5.46 -10.28 -3.03
C SER A 162 4.64 -11.55 -3.26
N GLY A 163 5.10 -12.44 -4.15
CA GLY A 163 4.33 -13.59 -4.61
C GLY A 163 3.06 -13.21 -5.38
N ALA A 164 3.01 -12.00 -5.97
CA ALA A 164 1.90 -11.57 -6.80
C ALA A 164 1.75 -12.49 -8.03
N PRO A 165 0.54 -13.00 -8.34
CA PRO A 165 0.35 -13.87 -9.50
C PRO A 165 0.64 -13.15 -10.83
N PRO A 166 1.26 -13.80 -11.83
CA PRO A 166 1.58 -13.16 -13.11
C PRO A 166 0.39 -12.62 -13.91
N LYS A 167 -0.79 -13.22 -13.75
CA LYS A 167 -2.02 -12.77 -14.41
C LYS A 167 -2.81 -11.74 -13.58
N SER A 168 -2.31 -11.34 -12.42
CA SER A 168 -2.95 -10.29 -11.62
C SER A 168 -2.82 -8.93 -12.32
N SER A 169 -3.65 -7.97 -11.93
CA SER A 169 -3.52 -6.58 -12.40
C SER A 169 -2.14 -5.99 -12.09
N GLU A 170 -1.57 -6.33 -10.93
CA GLU A 170 -0.23 -5.89 -10.52
C GLU A 170 0.85 -6.57 -11.33
N GLY A 171 0.72 -7.87 -11.61
CA GLY A 171 1.65 -8.60 -12.48
C GLY A 171 1.62 -8.09 -13.92
N LYS A 172 0.43 -7.75 -14.44
CA LYS A 172 0.31 -7.12 -15.76
C LYS A 172 0.90 -5.72 -15.78
N ALA A 173 0.58 -4.88 -14.80
CA ALA A 173 1.15 -3.54 -14.69
C ALA A 173 2.68 -3.58 -14.57
N ALA A 174 3.22 -4.52 -13.79
CA ALA A 174 4.66 -4.76 -13.74
C ALA A 174 5.22 -5.17 -15.10
N THR A 175 4.56 -6.07 -15.81
CA THR A 175 4.98 -6.48 -17.16
C THR A 175 5.01 -5.29 -18.12
N ASP A 176 3.91 -4.54 -18.19
CA ASP A 176 3.77 -3.37 -19.07
C ASP A 176 4.82 -2.29 -18.73
N LEU A 177 5.06 -2.04 -17.43
CA LEU A 177 6.04 -1.06 -16.97
C LEU A 177 7.48 -1.53 -17.21
N LEU A 178 7.80 -2.80 -16.96
CA LEU A 178 9.12 -3.37 -17.25
C LEU A 178 9.41 -3.32 -18.75
N GLU A 179 8.44 -3.64 -19.61
CA GLU A 179 8.60 -3.50 -21.07
C GLU A 179 8.90 -2.06 -21.49
N ARG A 180 8.23 -1.06 -20.88
CA ARG A 180 8.51 0.37 -21.13
C ARG A 180 9.89 0.77 -20.65
N LEU A 181 10.29 0.34 -19.45
CA LEU A 181 11.61 0.62 -18.89
C LEU A 181 12.71 -0.03 -19.74
N ASP A 182 12.55 -1.28 -20.16
CA ASP A 182 13.48 -1.98 -21.05
C ASP A 182 13.59 -1.30 -22.41
N TYR A 183 12.46 -0.88 -22.98
CA TYR A 183 12.45 -0.10 -24.22
C TYR A 183 13.25 1.21 -24.08
N LEU A 184 13.06 1.93 -22.97
CA LEU A 184 13.85 3.13 -22.66
C LEU A 184 15.34 2.77 -22.51
N MET A 185 15.69 1.72 -21.76
CA MET A 185 17.06 1.26 -21.57
C MET A 185 17.78 0.95 -22.89
N GLY A 186 17.04 0.44 -23.87
CA GLY A 186 17.52 0.14 -25.22
C GLY A 186 17.79 1.39 -26.08
N SER A 187 17.34 2.57 -25.68
CA SER A 187 17.58 3.81 -26.42
C SER A 187 19.07 4.18 -26.46
N SER A 188 19.51 4.83 -27.54
CA SER A 188 20.93 5.15 -27.76
C SER A 188 21.57 6.02 -26.67
N HIS A 189 20.76 6.78 -25.91
CA HIS A 189 21.24 7.70 -24.89
C HIS A 189 21.53 7.02 -23.54
N PHE A 190 20.88 5.88 -23.28
CA PHE A 190 21.05 5.11 -22.03
C PHE A 190 21.87 3.83 -22.27
N SER A 191 21.74 3.19 -23.43
CA SER A 191 22.48 1.96 -23.75
C SER A 191 24.00 2.14 -23.77
N ASP A 192 24.49 3.34 -24.10
CA ASP A 192 25.92 3.71 -24.07
C ASP A 192 26.56 3.59 -22.67
N HIS A 193 25.73 3.60 -21.62
CA HIS A 193 26.12 3.56 -20.20
C HIS A 193 25.99 2.16 -19.57
N GLN A 194 25.40 1.17 -20.24
CA GLN A 194 25.18 -0.16 -19.66
C GLN A 194 26.47 -0.84 -19.18
N LYS A 195 27.60 -0.61 -19.88
CA LYS A 195 28.90 -1.18 -19.47
C LYS A 195 29.43 -0.54 -18.18
N GLU A 196 29.20 0.75 -18.02
CA GLU A 196 29.58 1.52 -16.84
C GLU A 196 28.69 1.09 -15.66
N LEU A 197 27.38 1.00 -15.87
CA LEU A 197 26.40 0.55 -14.87
C LEU A 197 26.67 -0.87 -14.36
N ARG A 198 27.14 -1.82 -15.19
CA ARG A 198 27.53 -3.17 -14.73
C ARG A 198 28.74 -3.18 -13.80
N GLN A 199 29.55 -2.12 -13.79
CA GLN A 199 30.72 -1.98 -12.93
C GLN A 199 30.39 -1.22 -11.64
N ILE A 200 29.17 -0.68 -11.55
CA ILE A 200 28.68 0.14 -10.44
C ILE A 200 27.84 -0.75 -9.54
N GLY A 201 28.29 -0.92 -8.29
CA GLY A 201 27.67 -1.83 -7.33
C GLY A 201 27.33 -1.22 -5.98
N THR A 202 27.47 0.09 -5.77
CA THR A 202 27.32 0.71 -4.44
C THR A 202 26.47 1.97 -4.44
N HIS A 203 25.75 2.16 -3.33
CA HIS A 203 24.93 3.35 -3.05
C HIS A 203 25.79 4.63 -2.93
N GLU A 204 27.05 4.50 -2.50
CA GLU A 204 28.01 5.60 -2.39
C GLU A 204 28.34 6.22 -3.75
N TRP A 205 28.56 5.40 -4.78
CA TRP A 205 28.82 5.89 -6.13
C TRP A 205 27.64 6.68 -6.70
N ALA A 206 26.41 6.22 -6.44
CA ALA A 206 25.21 6.91 -6.92
C ALA A 206 25.09 8.30 -6.28
N GLN A 207 25.52 8.43 -5.03
CA GLN A 207 25.57 9.71 -4.32
C GLN A 207 26.63 10.64 -4.93
N ASP A 208 27.83 10.14 -5.22
CA ASP A 208 28.89 10.93 -5.86
C ASP A 208 28.45 11.50 -7.22
N VAL A 209 27.78 10.68 -8.04
CA VAL A 209 27.23 11.12 -9.34
C VAL A 209 26.09 12.10 -9.16
N LEU A 210 25.21 11.89 -8.18
CA LEU A 210 24.14 12.83 -7.86
C LEU A 210 24.71 14.21 -7.48
N GLU A 211 25.72 14.25 -6.61
CA GLU A 211 26.40 15.48 -6.21
C GLU A 211 27.10 16.17 -7.39
N GLU A 212 27.73 15.40 -8.29
CA GLU A 212 28.32 15.95 -9.51
C GLU A 212 27.26 16.58 -10.42
N VAL A 213 26.12 15.90 -10.61
CA VAL A 213 25.00 16.41 -11.43
C VAL A 213 24.42 17.68 -10.82
N GLU A 214 24.21 17.73 -9.51
CA GLU A 214 23.71 18.92 -8.79
C GLU A 214 24.65 20.13 -8.92
N SER A 215 25.96 19.89 -8.79
CA SER A 215 26.99 20.91 -9.01
C SER A 215 26.94 21.46 -10.44
N ARG A 216 26.71 20.60 -11.43
CA ARG A 216 26.61 21.00 -12.84
C ARG A 216 25.31 21.74 -13.16
N LEU A 217 24.19 21.35 -12.54
CA LEU A 217 22.90 22.03 -12.65
C LEU A 217 22.96 23.43 -12.05
N SER A 218 23.52 23.57 -10.83
CA SER A 218 23.69 24.87 -10.18
C SER A 218 24.63 25.79 -10.96
N ALA A 219 25.67 25.24 -11.59
CA ALA A 219 26.59 25.97 -12.46
C ALA A 219 26.02 26.31 -13.86
N GLY A 220 24.79 25.90 -14.19
CA GLY A 220 24.16 26.17 -15.48
C GLY A 220 24.80 25.46 -16.67
N ARG A 221 25.47 24.31 -16.44
CA ARG A 221 26.20 23.55 -17.47
C ARG A 221 25.37 22.47 -18.17
N VAL A 222 24.06 22.45 -17.91
CA VAL A 222 23.11 21.44 -18.41
C VAL A 222 22.05 22.14 -19.26
N GLY A 223 21.88 21.69 -20.50
CA GLY A 223 20.95 22.33 -21.45
C GLY A 223 19.48 22.17 -21.07
N SER A 224 19.08 20.98 -20.61
CA SER A 224 17.69 20.63 -20.22
C SER A 224 17.50 20.67 -18.71
N ARG A 225 17.82 21.81 -18.10
CA ARG A 225 17.91 21.96 -16.64
C ARG A 225 16.69 21.43 -15.87
N GLU A 226 15.49 21.85 -16.25
CA GLU A 226 14.24 21.47 -15.56
C GLU A 226 14.01 19.95 -15.51
N THR A 227 14.34 19.26 -16.61
CA THR A 227 14.18 17.81 -16.74
C THR A 227 15.11 17.06 -15.79
N TYR A 228 16.37 17.48 -15.72
CA TYR A 228 17.34 16.84 -14.82
C TYR A 228 17.18 17.26 -13.37
N GLU A 229 16.66 18.47 -13.08
CA GLU A 229 16.24 18.85 -11.73
C GLU A 229 15.12 17.93 -11.23
N SER A 230 14.13 17.63 -12.07
CA SER A 230 13.05 16.69 -11.74
C SER A 230 13.58 15.28 -11.44
N LEU A 231 14.56 14.81 -12.22
CA LEU A 231 15.23 13.53 -11.99
C LEU A 231 16.03 13.51 -10.68
N VAL A 232 16.82 14.56 -10.42
CA VAL A 232 17.60 14.70 -9.18
C VAL A 232 16.68 14.72 -7.97
N ASP A 233 15.59 15.48 -8.01
CA ASP A 233 14.61 15.53 -6.93
C ASP A 233 13.95 14.17 -6.68
N TRP A 234 13.64 13.44 -7.76
CA TRP A 234 13.10 12.08 -7.66
C TRP A 234 14.10 11.15 -6.95
N ILE A 235 15.36 11.12 -7.40
CA ILE A 235 16.41 10.23 -6.85
C ILE A 235 16.72 10.59 -5.39
N ARG A 236 16.83 11.88 -5.06
CA ARG A 236 17.12 12.34 -3.70
C ARG A 236 16.04 11.91 -2.72
N ARG A 237 14.77 11.98 -3.11
CA ARG A 237 13.67 11.49 -2.27
C ARG A 237 13.78 9.99 -2.06
N THR A 238 14.05 9.22 -3.12
CA THR A 238 14.27 7.77 -3.05
C THR A 238 15.40 7.39 -2.09
N MET A 239 16.58 8.04 -2.21
CA MET A 239 17.77 7.72 -1.41
C MET A 239 17.64 8.16 0.06
N SER A 240 16.91 9.23 0.34
CA SER A 240 16.70 9.74 1.72
C SER A 240 15.60 8.99 2.48
N SER A 241 15.08 7.87 1.95
CA SER A 241 13.89 7.18 2.48
C SER A 241 12.68 8.11 2.65
N SER A 242 12.68 9.23 1.94
CA SER A 242 11.57 10.18 1.92
C SER A 242 10.63 9.78 0.79
N PRO A 243 9.30 9.83 0.99
CA PRO A 243 8.38 9.38 -0.05
C PRO A 243 8.55 10.27 -1.30
N VAL A 244 8.97 9.66 -2.40
CA VAL A 244 9.11 10.30 -3.73
C VAL A 244 7.77 10.87 -4.19
N LEU A 245 6.71 10.16 -3.80
CA LEU A 245 5.31 10.41 -4.07
C LEU A 245 4.72 11.19 -2.88
N ARG A 246 4.03 12.33 -3.11
CA ARG A 246 3.24 12.96 -2.04
C ARG A 246 2.04 12.08 -1.64
N ALA A 247 1.48 12.27 -0.45
CA ALA A 247 0.20 11.65 -0.08
C ALA A 247 -0.90 12.13 -1.06
N GLY A 248 -1.51 11.20 -1.81
CA GLY A 248 -2.44 11.48 -2.91
C GLY A 248 -1.80 11.50 -4.31
N GLU A 249 -0.48 11.51 -4.38
CA GLU A 249 0.35 11.39 -5.60
C GLU A 249 0.89 9.96 -5.79
N ILE A 250 0.86 9.14 -4.74
CA ILE A 250 0.65 7.70 -4.90
C ILE A 250 -0.76 7.61 -5.44
N GLU A 251 -0.86 7.56 -6.76
CA GLU A 251 -2.08 7.15 -7.40
C GLU A 251 -2.22 5.68 -7.00
N TRP A 252 -2.92 5.46 -5.90
CA TRP A 252 -3.46 4.18 -5.47
C TRP A 252 -4.52 3.75 -6.52
N LEU A 253 -4.14 3.74 -7.80
CA LEU A 253 -4.95 3.52 -9.01
C LEU A 253 -5.77 2.24 -8.95
N PHE A 254 -5.45 1.38 -7.99
CA PHE A 254 -6.07 0.08 -7.76
C PHE A 254 -7.10 0.09 -6.62
N TYR A 255 -7.34 1.23 -5.97
CA TYR A 255 -8.14 1.33 -4.76
C TYR A 255 -9.27 2.36 -4.91
N ASP A 256 -10.49 1.85 -5.05
CA ASP A 256 -11.72 2.65 -4.93
C ASP A 256 -12.09 2.86 -3.45
N SER A 257 -13.27 3.42 -3.17
CA SER A 257 -13.77 3.62 -1.80
C SER A 257 -13.82 2.34 -0.93
N SER A 258 -13.77 1.15 -1.54
CA SER A 258 -13.72 -0.12 -0.79
C SER A 258 -12.41 -0.28 -0.02
N PHE A 259 -11.27 0.15 -0.58
CA PHE A 259 -9.98 0.06 0.09
C PHE A 259 -9.96 0.89 1.37
N ASP A 260 -10.41 2.14 1.27
CA ASP A 260 -10.46 3.05 2.39
C ASP A 260 -11.40 2.51 3.48
N THR A 261 -12.51 1.89 3.07
CA THR A 261 -13.43 1.19 3.97
C THR A 261 -12.74 0.00 4.66
N THR A 262 -12.07 -0.87 3.91
CA THR A 262 -11.30 -2.01 4.46
C THR A 262 -10.14 -1.55 5.35
N LEU A 263 -9.43 -0.50 4.96
CA LEU A 263 -8.35 0.09 5.74
C LEU A 263 -8.88 0.56 7.09
N PHE A 264 -10.06 1.18 7.12
CA PHE A 264 -10.71 1.59 8.36
C PHE A 264 -11.15 0.39 9.20
N GLU A 265 -11.69 -0.66 8.59
CA GLU A 265 -12.07 -1.90 9.28
C GLU A 265 -10.85 -2.58 9.92
N LEU A 266 -9.74 -2.73 9.18
CA LEU A 266 -8.50 -3.32 9.67
C LEU A 266 -7.84 -2.47 10.75
N TRP A 267 -7.89 -1.14 10.59
CA TRP A 267 -7.41 -0.22 11.63
C TRP A 267 -8.25 -0.36 12.91
N CYS A 268 -9.58 -0.43 12.80
CA CYS A 268 -10.47 -0.65 13.94
C CYS A 268 -10.22 -2.00 14.62
N LEU A 269 -9.97 -3.06 13.84
CA LEU A 269 -9.60 -4.38 14.36
C LEU A 269 -8.36 -4.28 15.27
N ILE A 270 -7.31 -3.58 14.84
CA ILE A 270 -6.10 -3.35 15.64
C ILE A 270 -6.41 -2.49 16.86
N ALA A 271 -7.11 -1.37 16.68
CA ALA A 271 -7.40 -0.44 17.78
C ALA A 271 -8.20 -1.12 18.91
N VAL A 272 -9.21 -1.93 18.56
CA VAL A 272 -9.98 -2.71 19.53
C VAL A 272 -9.12 -3.80 20.17
N GLY A 273 -8.37 -4.57 19.37
CA GLY A 273 -7.50 -5.65 19.86
C GLY A 273 -6.44 -5.14 20.84
N ASP A 274 -5.75 -4.05 20.49
CA ASP A 274 -4.74 -3.41 21.33
C ASP A 274 -5.34 -2.92 22.65
N THR A 275 -6.53 -2.31 22.60
CA THR A 275 -7.20 -1.79 23.81
C THR A 275 -7.63 -2.93 24.74
N VAL A 276 -8.16 -4.03 24.20
CA VAL A 276 -8.52 -5.22 24.98
C VAL A 276 -7.27 -5.88 25.59
N SER A 277 -6.21 -6.10 24.79
CA SER A 277 -4.93 -6.61 25.29
C SER A 277 -4.37 -5.75 26.42
N GLN A 278 -4.39 -4.42 26.26
CA GLN A 278 -3.91 -3.50 27.28
C GLN A 278 -4.76 -3.57 28.57
N MET A 279 -6.08 -3.65 28.44
CA MET A 279 -6.99 -3.77 29.58
C MET A 279 -6.78 -5.08 30.36
N LEU A 280 -6.46 -6.17 29.66
CA LEU A 280 -6.16 -7.47 30.25
C LEU A 280 -4.69 -7.63 30.67
N CYS A 281 -3.85 -6.60 30.47
CA CYS A 281 -2.40 -6.68 30.69
C CYS A 281 -1.72 -7.84 29.94
N GLN A 282 -2.19 -8.15 28.73
CA GLN A 282 -1.64 -9.19 27.86
C GLN A 282 -0.84 -8.58 26.70
N ASP A 283 0.12 -9.35 26.19
CA ASP A 283 0.94 -8.91 25.07
C ASP A 283 0.10 -8.61 23.83
N ARG A 284 0.59 -7.63 23.05
CA ARG A 284 0.01 -7.27 21.76
C ARG A 284 0.20 -8.43 20.78
N GLN A 285 -0.90 -8.94 20.24
CA GLN A 285 -0.88 -9.91 19.15
C GLN A 285 -0.96 -9.18 17.81
N ILE A 286 -0.28 -9.70 16.78
CA ILE A 286 -0.46 -9.24 15.39
C ILE A 286 -1.23 -10.35 14.66
N PRO A 287 -2.51 -10.12 14.28
CA PRO A 287 -3.29 -11.10 13.56
C PRO A 287 -2.65 -11.50 12.22
N ASP A 288 -2.80 -12.77 11.82
CA ASP A 288 -2.43 -13.23 10.47
C ASP A 288 -3.67 -13.34 9.57
N MET A 289 -3.83 -12.36 8.68
CA MET A 289 -4.99 -12.29 7.78
C MET A 289 -4.96 -13.29 6.61
N ARG A 290 -3.86 -14.04 6.45
CA ARG A 290 -3.76 -15.14 5.46
C ARG A 290 -4.60 -16.34 5.85
N THR A 291 -4.90 -16.48 7.14
CA THR A 291 -5.70 -17.57 7.68
C THR A 291 -7.17 -17.45 7.23
N SER A 292 -7.92 -18.57 7.26
CA SER A 292 -9.35 -18.59 6.90
C SER A 292 -10.12 -17.47 7.60
N SER A 293 -11.19 -16.94 7.01
CA SER A 293 -12.06 -15.95 7.68
C SER A 293 -12.76 -16.52 8.92
N LYS A 294 -12.65 -17.84 9.13
CA LYS A 294 -13.10 -18.53 10.35
C LYS A 294 -12.06 -18.51 11.47
N ALA A 295 -10.80 -18.18 11.16
CA ALA A 295 -9.74 -18.14 12.16
C ALA A 295 -9.91 -16.93 13.08
N PRO A 296 -9.51 -17.04 14.35
CA PRO A 296 -9.50 -15.92 15.28
C PRO A 296 -8.44 -14.91 14.86
N SER A 297 -8.77 -13.61 14.91
CA SER A 297 -7.79 -12.53 14.75
C SER A 297 -7.05 -12.27 16.06
N TYR A 298 -7.78 -12.25 17.17
CA TYR A 298 -7.23 -12.20 18.52
C TYR A 298 -7.90 -13.23 19.42
N ARG A 299 -7.16 -13.65 20.45
CA ARG A 299 -7.65 -14.58 21.46
C ARG A 299 -7.07 -14.22 22.82
N TRP A 300 -7.95 -14.10 23.80
CA TRP A 300 -7.61 -13.87 25.20
C TRP A 300 -8.32 -14.89 26.09
N ILE A 301 -7.63 -15.31 27.15
CA ILE A 301 -8.22 -16.10 28.24
C ILE A 301 -8.40 -15.17 29.43
N VAL A 302 -9.61 -15.16 30.00
CA VAL A 302 -10.01 -14.37 31.17
C VAL A 302 -10.71 -15.32 32.14
N GLY A 303 -9.95 -15.81 33.13
CA GLY A 303 -10.38 -16.86 34.05
C GLY A 303 -10.87 -18.11 33.31
N ASP A 304 -12.14 -18.47 33.51
CA ASP A 304 -12.77 -19.65 32.88
C ASP A 304 -13.44 -19.34 31.53
N SER A 305 -13.30 -18.09 31.04
CA SER A 305 -13.85 -17.60 29.78
C SER A 305 -12.75 -17.34 28.75
N GLU A 306 -13.10 -17.52 27.48
CA GLU A 306 -12.32 -17.15 26.31
C GLU A 306 -13.01 -15.99 25.60
N ILE A 307 -12.25 -14.97 25.22
CA ILE A 307 -12.68 -13.92 24.31
C ILE A 307 -11.95 -14.15 22.98
N VAL A 308 -12.72 -14.25 21.90
CA VAL A 308 -12.21 -14.42 20.54
C VAL A 308 -12.72 -13.29 19.66
N LEU A 309 -11.82 -12.46 19.13
CA LEU A 309 -12.16 -11.42 18.16
C LEU A 309 -11.89 -11.91 16.75
N HIS A 310 -12.91 -11.85 15.89
CA HIS A 310 -12.84 -12.26 14.50
C HIS A 310 -13.03 -11.08 13.55
N PHE A 311 -12.36 -11.15 12.40
CA PHE A 311 -12.56 -10.26 11.26
C PHE A 311 -13.47 -10.92 10.20
N GLN A 312 -14.56 -10.25 9.85
CA GLN A 312 -15.56 -10.67 8.86
C GLN A 312 -16.06 -12.11 9.12
N TYR A 313 -16.61 -12.36 10.29
CA TYR A 313 -17.11 -13.69 10.69
C TYR A 313 -18.60 -13.82 10.40
N ASP A 314 -18.99 -14.88 9.70
CA ASP A 314 -20.39 -15.08 9.28
C ASP A 314 -21.32 -15.25 10.50
N LEU A 315 -22.48 -14.57 10.49
CA LEU A 315 -23.52 -14.71 11.51
C LEU A 315 -23.91 -16.16 11.75
N ALA A 316 -23.94 -16.99 10.71
CA ALA A 316 -24.27 -18.41 10.83
C ALA A 316 -23.30 -19.18 11.75
N ASN A 317 -22.06 -18.69 11.90
CA ASN A 317 -21.07 -19.27 12.81
C ASN A 317 -21.09 -18.63 14.21
N THR A 318 -21.85 -17.55 14.41
CA THR A 318 -21.96 -16.80 15.69
C THR A 318 -23.12 -17.23 16.56
N ALA A 319 -23.82 -18.31 16.20
CA ALA A 319 -25.03 -18.78 16.89
C ALA A 319 -24.71 -19.32 18.30
N ILE A 320 -24.44 -18.41 19.23
CA ILE A 320 -24.41 -18.69 20.66
C ILE A 320 -25.79 -18.31 21.19
N GLY A 321 -26.74 -19.24 21.08
CA GLY A 321 -28.09 -19.09 21.62
C GLY A 321 -29.26 -19.10 20.62
N GLY A 322 -29.04 -19.25 19.31
CA GLY A 322 -30.15 -19.39 18.36
C GLY A 322 -29.73 -19.66 16.93
N GLU A 323 -30.52 -20.47 16.22
CA GLU A 323 -30.39 -20.57 14.77
C GLU A 323 -30.78 -19.24 14.11
N VAL A 324 -30.07 -18.86 13.05
CA VAL A 324 -30.47 -17.73 12.19
C VAL A 324 -31.95 -17.88 11.82
N THR A 325 -32.75 -16.90 12.21
CA THR A 325 -34.23 -17.00 12.17
C THR A 325 -34.80 -16.73 10.79
N TRP A 326 -34.14 -15.92 9.98
CA TRP A 326 -34.62 -15.57 8.65
C TRP A 326 -34.04 -16.48 7.57
N GLU A 327 -34.88 -16.90 6.63
CA GLU A 327 -34.50 -17.71 5.48
C GLU A 327 -34.85 -16.99 4.16
N ARG A 328 -33.95 -17.07 3.18
CA ARG A 328 -34.20 -16.70 1.79
C ARG A 328 -34.52 -18.00 1.02
N LYS A 329 -35.32 -17.93 -0.04
CA LYS A 329 -35.46 -19.08 -0.97
C LYS A 329 -34.07 -19.54 -1.42
N GLY A 330 -33.63 -20.71 -0.94
CA GLY A 330 -32.31 -21.29 -1.22
C GLY A 330 -31.30 -21.27 -0.05
N GLY A 331 -31.63 -20.76 1.14
CA GLY A 331 -30.78 -20.87 2.33
C GLY A 331 -31.06 -19.81 3.41
N LYS A 332 -30.39 -19.94 4.57
CA LYS A 332 -30.50 -18.99 5.67
C LYS A 332 -30.05 -17.58 5.24
N LEU A 333 -30.72 -16.54 5.75
CA LEU A 333 -30.34 -15.14 5.52
C LEU A 333 -29.03 -14.86 6.26
N GLY A 334 -27.92 -14.99 5.54
CA GLY A 334 -26.59 -14.70 6.05
C GLY A 334 -26.35 -13.21 6.27
N GLY A 335 -25.29 -12.92 7.01
CA GLY A 335 -24.75 -11.58 7.20
C GLY A 335 -23.33 -11.71 7.73
N ARG A 336 -22.50 -10.72 7.42
CA ARG A 336 -21.09 -10.75 7.78
C ARG A 336 -20.73 -9.44 8.46
N PRO A 337 -20.88 -9.36 9.80
CA PRO A 337 -20.35 -8.26 10.58
C PRO A 337 -18.86 -8.10 10.31
N ASP A 338 -18.39 -6.86 10.27
CA ASP A 338 -17.00 -6.56 9.96
C ASP A 338 -16.07 -7.08 11.07
N LEU A 339 -16.44 -6.92 12.34
CA LEU A 339 -15.79 -7.56 13.47
C LEU A 339 -16.82 -8.23 14.40
N THR A 340 -16.44 -9.35 14.99
CA THR A 340 -17.27 -10.06 15.97
C THR A 340 -16.42 -10.52 17.14
N ALA A 341 -16.80 -10.12 18.35
CA ALA A 341 -16.25 -10.72 19.57
C ALA A 341 -17.18 -11.83 20.07
N VAL A 342 -16.61 -13.03 20.22
CA VAL A 342 -17.27 -14.22 20.76
C VAL A 342 -16.70 -14.47 22.15
N ILE A 343 -17.56 -14.59 23.14
CA ILE A 343 -17.19 -14.88 24.53
C ILE A 343 -17.80 -16.25 24.87
N SER A 344 -16.98 -17.20 25.26
CA SER A 344 -17.42 -18.56 25.58
C SER A 344 -16.59 -19.18 26.71
N PRO A 345 -17.14 -20.11 27.51
CA PRO A 345 -16.35 -20.81 28.51
C PRO A 345 -15.24 -21.65 27.85
N VAL A 346 -14.05 -21.66 28.46
CA VAL A 346 -12.86 -22.39 27.96
C VAL A 346 -13.10 -23.91 27.94
N THR A 347 -13.83 -24.41 28.93
CA THR A 347 -14.25 -25.82 28.99
C THR A 347 -15.74 -25.91 28.66
N PRO A 348 -16.16 -26.72 27.68
CA PRO A 348 -17.58 -26.96 27.43
C PRO A 348 -18.21 -27.55 28.69
N MET A 349 -18.98 -26.75 29.44
CA MET A 349 -19.67 -27.26 30.61
C MET A 349 -20.79 -28.20 30.18
N ALA A 350 -20.98 -29.28 30.95
CA ALA A 350 -22.04 -30.27 30.73
C ALA A 350 -23.48 -29.73 30.87
N SER A 351 -23.63 -28.44 31.23
CA SER A 351 -24.93 -27.80 31.39
C SER A 351 -25.28 -26.98 30.13
N PRO A 352 -26.42 -27.24 29.46
CA PRO A 352 -26.87 -26.50 28.28
C PRO A 352 -27.25 -25.03 28.57
N SER A 353 -27.13 -24.55 29.81
CA SER A 353 -27.58 -23.21 30.23
C SER A 353 -26.53 -22.10 30.12
N LYS A 354 -25.22 -22.41 29.97
CA LYS A 354 -24.19 -21.38 29.75
C LYS A 354 -24.06 -21.07 28.27
N HIS A 355 -24.95 -20.21 27.78
CA HIS A 355 -24.78 -19.63 26.45
C HIS A 355 -23.71 -18.54 26.58
N GLY A 356 -22.62 -18.66 25.84
CA GLY A 356 -21.67 -17.56 25.68
C GLY A 356 -22.34 -16.32 25.08
N SER A 357 -21.62 -15.22 24.98
CA SER A 357 -22.15 -13.97 24.43
C SER A 357 -21.43 -13.56 23.14
N VAL A 358 -22.13 -12.77 22.32
CA VAL A 358 -21.60 -12.25 21.06
C VAL A 358 -21.79 -10.75 21.02
N ILE A 359 -20.74 -10.05 20.60
CA ILE A 359 -20.76 -8.60 20.38
C ILE A 359 -20.43 -8.34 18.92
N TYR A 360 -21.36 -7.71 18.19
CA TYR A 360 -21.15 -7.30 16.81
C TYR A 360 -20.59 -5.88 16.73
N ILE A 361 -19.51 -5.70 15.97
CA ILE A 361 -18.85 -4.40 15.80
C ILE A 361 -18.77 -4.09 14.30
N ASP A 362 -19.32 -2.95 13.89
CA ASP A 362 -19.46 -2.56 12.48
C ASP A 362 -18.74 -1.22 12.24
N PRO A 363 -17.45 -1.22 11.86
CA PRO A 363 -16.73 -0.03 11.45
C PRO A 363 -17.28 0.56 10.16
N LYS A 364 -17.41 1.89 10.11
CA LYS A 364 -18.02 2.62 8.99
C LYS A 364 -17.27 3.89 8.67
N LEU A 365 -16.63 3.88 7.50
CA LEU A 365 -15.97 5.05 6.94
C LEU A 365 -17.01 6.00 6.30
N ARG A 366 -17.73 6.74 7.14
CA ARG A 366 -18.62 7.82 6.72
C ARG A 366 -18.34 9.04 7.58
N LYS A 367 -17.87 10.12 6.96
CA LYS A 367 -17.71 11.41 7.64
C LYS A 367 -19.09 11.88 8.07
N ARG A 368 -19.30 12.04 9.37
CA ARG A 368 -20.61 12.42 9.94
C ARG A 368 -20.47 13.38 11.09
N ASP A 369 -21.49 14.23 11.22
CA ASP A 369 -21.62 15.19 12.31
C ASP A 369 -22.56 14.72 13.44
N GLY A 370 -23.16 13.54 13.31
CA GLY A 370 -24.16 13.05 14.25
C GLY A 370 -24.23 11.53 14.35
N VAL A 371 -25.21 11.06 15.11
CA VAL A 371 -25.44 9.64 15.42
C VAL A 371 -25.60 8.81 14.13
N PRO A 372 -24.91 7.65 14.00
CA PRO A 372 -25.06 6.75 12.84
C PRO A 372 -26.33 5.90 12.93
N THR A 373 -27.51 6.53 12.83
CA THR A 373 -28.80 5.85 13.07
C THR A 373 -29.09 4.68 12.12
N GLU A 374 -28.76 4.81 10.83
CA GLU A 374 -28.93 3.74 9.83
C GLU A 374 -28.17 2.45 10.22
N GLU A 375 -26.92 2.60 10.66
CA GLU A 375 -26.06 1.49 11.04
C GLU A 375 -26.42 0.92 12.41
N VAL A 376 -26.92 1.76 13.33
CA VAL A 376 -27.54 1.27 14.58
C VAL A 376 -28.73 0.35 14.25
N TYR A 377 -29.61 0.73 13.31
CA TYR A 377 -30.71 -0.15 12.89
C TYR A 377 -30.23 -1.44 12.21
N LYS A 378 -29.11 -1.39 11.48
CA LYS A 378 -28.48 -2.58 10.89
C LYS A 378 -28.01 -3.57 11.98
N LEU A 379 -27.38 -3.08 13.05
CA LEU A 379 -27.01 -3.91 14.20
C LEU A 379 -28.24 -4.54 14.88
N LEU A 380 -29.30 -3.77 15.08
CA LEU A 380 -30.56 -4.31 15.64
C LEU A 380 -31.13 -5.43 14.75
N GLY A 381 -30.98 -5.31 13.43
CA GLY A 381 -31.30 -6.37 12.48
C GLY A 381 -30.46 -7.64 12.68
N TYR A 382 -29.16 -7.51 12.97
CA TYR A 382 -28.31 -8.65 13.32
C TYR A 382 -28.76 -9.35 14.59
N PHE A 383 -29.05 -8.60 15.67
CA PHE A 383 -29.54 -9.18 16.93
C PHE A 383 -30.86 -9.92 16.75
N SER A 384 -31.79 -9.34 15.98
CA SER A 384 -33.04 -10.01 15.65
C SER A 384 -32.83 -11.30 14.88
N ASN A 385 -31.90 -11.31 13.91
CA ASN A 385 -31.65 -12.48 13.06
C ASN A 385 -30.89 -13.60 13.79
N SER A 386 -29.98 -13.26 14.70
CA SER A 386 -29.20 -14.24 15.48
C SER A 386 -29.92 -14.79 16.72
N GLY A 387 -31.18 -14.38 16.96
CA GLY A 387 -31.99 -14.85 18.09
C GLY A 387 -31.67 -14.17 19.43
N VAL A 388 -30.70 -13.24 19.47
CA VAL A 388 -30.32 -12.48 20.67
C VAL A 388 -31.39 -11.40 21.00
N GLY A 389 -32.10 -10.91 19.98
CA GLY A 389 -33.22 -10.00 20.17
C GLY A 389 -32.80 -8.68 20.83
N THR A 390 -33.49 -8.28 21.92
CA THR A 390 -33.22 -6.99 22.57
C THR A 390 -32.19 -7.05 23.69
N GLU A 391 -31.60 -8.22 23.95
CA GLU A 391 -30.43 -8.41 24.83
C GLU A 391 -29.10 -8.21 24.06
N GLY A 392 -29.19 -7.85 22.78
CA GLY A 392 -28.03 -7.71 21.88
C GLY A 392 -27.01 -6.69 22.34
N LEU A 393 -25.74 -7.05 22.17
CA LEU A 393 -24.59 -6.20 22.46
C LEU A 393 -23.85 -5.86 21.16
N GLY A 394 -23.50 -4.59 20.95
CA GLY A 394 -22.74 -4.21 19.76
C GLY A 394 -22.19 -2.80 19.76
N ALA A 395 -21.42 -2.49 18.72
CA ALA A 395 -20.84 -1.17 18.53
C ALA A 395 -20.75 -0.75 17.06
N ILE A 396 -21.02 0.52 16.78
CA ILE A 396 -20.68 1.19 15.52
C ILE A 396 -19.44 2.03 15.77
N LEU A 397 -18.38 1.77 14.99
CA LEU A 397 -17.19 2.62 14.99
C LEU A 397 -17.26 3.48 13.74
N PHE A 398 -17.28 4.80 13.85
CA PHE A 398 -17.46 5.67 12.67
C PHE A 398 -16.40 6.77 12.59
N TYR A 399 -16.00 7.10 11.37
CA TYR A 399 -14.91 8.06 11.15
C TYR A 399 -15.38 9.51 11.35
N THR A 400 -14.77 10.19 12.32
CA THR A 400 -15.09 11.59 12.71
C THR A 400 -13.81 12.43 12.76
N PRO A 401 -13.30 12.86 11.60
CA PRO A 401 -12.09 13.67 11.56
C PRO A 401 -12.30 15.02 12.26
N HIS A 402 -11.27 15.47 12.97
CA HIS A 402 -11.18 16.83 13.52
C HIS A 402 -12.26 17.19 14.58
N ARG A 403 -12.87 16.19 15.24
CA ARG A 403 -13.70 16.41 16.43
C ARG A 403 -12.93 16.12 17.71
N ASP A 404 -13.05 17.03 18.67
CA ASP A 404 -12.56 16.87 20.03
C ASP A 404 -13.59 17.44 21.01
N PRO A 405 -14.13 16.65 21.97
CA PRO A 405 -13.91 15.21 22.13
C PRO A 405 -14.58 14.39 21.04
N GLN A 406 -14.08 13.17 20.82
CA GLN A 406 -14.72 12.20 19.94
C GLN A 406 -16.10 11.80 20.49
N PRO A 407 -17.16 11.76 19.66
CA PRO A 407 -18.51 11.49 20.14
C PRO A 407 -18.67 10.04 20.58
N ILE A 408 -19.33 9.84 21.72
CA ILE A 408 -19.73 8.53 22.23
C ILE A 408 -21.23 8.58 22.50
N TYR A 409 -21.98 7.71 21.85
CA TYR A 409 -23.41 7.51 22.09
C TYR A 409 -23.64 6.12 22.67
N ASP A 410 -24.41 6.04 23.75
CA ASP A 410 -24.69 4.81 24.48
C ASP A 410 -26.20 4.56 24.49
N PHE A 411 -26.63 3.48 23.85
CA PHE A 411 -28.02 3.08 23.74
C PHE A 411 -28.25 1.81 24.54
N THR A 412 -29.19 1.84 25.47
CA THR A 412 -29.55 0.68 26.30
C THR A 412 -30.99 0.25 26.03
N SER A 413 -31.24 -1.05 25.96
CA SER A 413 -32.60 -1.60 25.93
C SER A 413 -33.12 -1.83 27.35
N THR A 414 -34.45 -1.95 27.49
CA THR A 414 -35.08 -2.31 28.76
C THR A 414 -34.84 -3.76 29.18
N GLN A 415 -34.30 -4.60 28.28
CA GLN A 415 -33.98 -6.00 28.53
C GLN A 415 -32.46 -6.25 28.70
N GLY A 416 -31.66 -5.18 28.85
CA GLY A 416 -30.23 -5.31 29.13
C GLY A 416 -29.31 -5.33 27.91
N GLY A 417 -29.84 -5.19 26.70
CA GLY A 417 -29.03 -4.97 25.50
C GLY A 417 -28.38 -3.59 25.48
N ARG A 418 -27.26 -3.46 24.77
CA ARG A 418 -26.47 -2.23 24.70
C ARG A 418 -25.80 -2.06 23.34
N VAL A 419 -25.98 -0.89 22.73
CA VAL A 419 -25.31 -0.50 21.49
C VAL A 419 -24.51 0.76 21.72
N LEU A 420 -23.22 0.72 21.38
CA LEU A 420 -22.34 1.89 21.40
C LEU A 420 -22.24 2.47 19.98
N ALA A 421 -22.16 3.78 19.84
CA ALA A 421 -21.68 4.41 18.62
C ALA A 421 -20.53 5.36 18.98
N ILE A 422 -19.34 5.06 18.47
CA ILE A 422 -18.08 5.71 18.85
C ILE A 422 -17.45 6.34 17.61
N GLY A 423 -17.25 7.66 17.69
CA GLY A 423 -16.46 8.40 16.72
C GLY A 423 -14.97 8.11 16.91
N LEU A 424 -14.26 7.91 15.80
CA LEU A 424 -12.84 7.62 15.78
C LEU A 424 -12.13 8.46 14.72
N ASP A 425 -10.91 8.90 15.02
CA ASP A 425 -10.00 9.55 14.07
C ASP A 425 -8.59 8.92 14.19
N PRO A 426 -8.12 8.17 13.18
CA PRO A 426 -6.78 7.58 13.21
C PRO A 426 -5.64 8.59 13.40
N GLU A 427 -5.84 9.85 13.00
CA GLU A 427 -4.87 10.93 13.19
C GLU A 427 -4.69 11.29 14.68
N ARG A 428 -5.67 10.96 15.53
CA ARG A 428 -5.75 11.40 16.92
C ARG A 428 -5.98 10.25 17.89
N PRO A 429 -4.99 9.35 18.06
CA PRO A 429 -5.15 8.13 18.85
C PRO A 429 -5.50 8.37 20.32
N ASN A 430 -5.02 9.46 20.92
CA ASN A 430 -5.33 9.80 22.31
C ASN A 430 -6.80 10.17 22.52
N GLU A 431 -7.43 10.84 21.55
CA GLU A 431 -8.83 11.25 21.62
C GLU A 431 -9.79 10.08 21.44
N ASN A 432 -9.35 9.03 20.74
CA ASN A 432 -10.11 7.78 20.56
C ASN A 432 -10.18 6.94 21.84
N ARG A 433 -9.27 7.16 22.79
CA ARG A 433 -9.02 6.29 23.94
C ARG A 433 -10.28 6.03 24.76
N ALA A 434 -11.00 7.09 25.14
CA ALA A 434 -12.19 6.97 25.97
C ALA A 434 -13.27 6.07 25.33
N GLY A 435 -13.52 6.25 24.01
CA GLY A 435 -14.50 5.45 23.28
C GLY A 435 -14.07 3.98 23.16
N LEU A 436 -12.81 3.74 22.81
CA LEU A 436 -12.25 2.40 22.71
C LEU A 436 -12.23 1.67 24.07
N GLU A 437 -11.93 2.37 25.16
CA GLU A 437 -11.96 1.81 26.52
C GLU A 437 -13.37 1.42 26.95
N VAL A 438 -14.41 2.17 26.56
CA VAL A 438 -15.81 1.81 26.84
C VAL A 438 -16.21 0.54 26.10
N LEU A 439 -15.81 0.39 24.82
CA LEU A 439 -16.04 -0.83 24.05
C LEU A 439 -15.25 -2.03 24.61
N ALA A 440 -13.96 -1.85 24.91
CA ALA A 440 -13.15 -2.90 25.49
C ALA A 440 -13.71 -3.35 26.86
N SER A 441 -14.18 -2.41 27.68
CA SER A 441 -14.85 -2.72 28.95
C SER A 441 -16.11 -3.54 28.73
N LEU A 442 -16.92 -3.22 27.71
CA LEU A 442 -18.10 -4.02 27.36
C LEU A 442 -17.71 -5.46 27.02
N ILE A 443 -16.66 -5.67 26.22
CA ILE A 443 -16.15 -6.99 25.84
C ILE A 443 -15.66 -7.77 27.06
N VAL A 444 -14.83 -7.15 27.91
CA VAL A 444 -14.23 -7.81 29.09
C VAL A 444 -15.27 -8.10 30.18
N GLN A 445 -16.23 -7.20 30.40
CA GLN A 445 -17.31 -7.42 31.39
C GLN A 445 -18.13 -8.67 31.06
N GLN A 446 -18.36 -8.96 29.78
CA GLN A 446 -19.07 -10.16 29.38
C GLN A 446 -18.32 -11.46 29.74
N ALA A 447 -16.99 -11.44 29.66
CA ALA A 447 -16.19 -12.59 30.08
C ALA A 447 -16.30 -12.86 31.60
N HIS A 448 -16.35 -11.81 32.42
CA HIS A 448 -16.55 -11.93 33.87
C HIS A 448 -17.98 -12.33 34.26
N GLN A 449 -19.00 -11.84 33.55
CA GLN A 449 -20.40 -12.23 33.82
C GLN A 449 -20.65 -13.72 33.56
N ALA A 450 -19.93 -14.31 32.59
CA ALA A 450 -19.96 -15.74 32.30
C ALA A 450 -19.33 -16.62 33.42
N GLU A 451 -18.51 -16.04 34.30
CA GLU A 451 -17.94 -16.73 35.47
C GLU A 451 -18.94 -16.85 36.62
N VAL A 452 -19.74 -15.79 36.85
CA VAL A 452 -20.62 -15.65 38.03
C VAL A 452 -22.00 -16.27 37.82
N SER A 453 -22.44 -16.43 36.57
CA SER A 453 -23.67 -17.14 36.18
C SER A 453 -23.40 -18.62 35.95
#